data_AF-A0AAJ3MRI0-F1
#
_entry.id   AF-A0AAJ3MRI0-F1
#
_cell.length_a   1.000
_cell.length_b   1.000
_cell.length_c   1.000
_cell.angle_alpha   90.00
_cell.angle_beta   90.00
_cell.angle_gamma   90.00
#
_symmetry.space_group_name_H-M   'P 1'
#
loop_
_entity.id
_entity.type
_entity.pdbx_description
1 polymer ?
#
loop_
_entity_poly.entity_id
_entity_poly.type
_entity_poly.pdbx_seq_one_letter_code
_entity_poly.pdbx_strand_id
1 'polypeptide(L)'
;MIIRGKWKMEVNRMNSERPLLRHLRFSLILISMLCVTSTPAATEEESCRMWSGMAQKMAVERDAGVSRSVWNKRIDSLVGAKGVTDDNIGFMRGLLIAVYKDFKNKTPDELVVITYQACSVM
;
A
#
# COMPACT_ATOMS: atom_id res chain seq x y z
N MET A 1 -17.55 -10.94 -14.81
CA MET A 1 -17.29 -9.48 -14.91
C MET A 1 -18.06 -8.74 -13.82
N ILE A 2 -17.67 -8.88 -12.55
CA ILE A 2 -18.41 -8.32 -11.39
C ILE A 2 -17.48 -7.62 -10.37
N ILE A 3 -16.16 -7.87 -10.44
CA ILE A 3 -15.19 -7.40 -9.42
C ILE A 3 -14.78 -5.92 -9.64
N ARG A 4 -14.79 -5.42 -10.89
CA ARG A 4 -14.43 -4.02 -11.21
C ARG A 4 -15.37 -2.97 -10.59
N GLY A 5 -16.63 -3.33 -10.32
CA GLY A 5 -17.63 -2.39 -9.83
C GLY A 5 -17.50 -2.03 -8.35
N LYS A 6 -17.07 -2.98 -7.50
CA LYS A 6 -17.00 -2.74 -6.05
C LYS A 6 -15.82 -1.84 -5.65
N TRP A 7 -14.67 -1.99 -6.31
CA TRP A 7 -13.49 -1.18 -6.00
C TRP A 7 -13.67 0.31 -6.34
N LYS A 8 -14.39 0.61 -7.43
CA LYS A 8 -14.58 2.00 -7.88
C LYS A 8 -15.58 2.78 -7.02
N MET A 9 -16.51 2.12 -6.34
CA MET A 9 -17.51 2.79 -5.49
C MET A 9 -16.97 3.15 -4.11
N GLU A 10 -16.08 2.34 -3.52
CA GLU A 10 -15.50 2.62 -2.21
C GLU A 10 -14.58 3.85 -2.25
N VAL A 11 -13.81 4.02 -3.33
CA VAL A 11 -12.92 5.18 -3.55
C VAL A 11 -13.69 6.49 -3.71
N ASN A 12 -14.85 6.46 -4.37
CA ASN A 12 -15.68 7.66 -4.54
C ASN A 12 -16.37 8.09 -3.24
N ARG A 13 -16.68 7.17 -2.34
CA ARG A 13 -17.28 7.46 -1.02
C ARG A 13 -16.28 8.20 -0.12
N MET A 14 -14.99 7.88 -0.20
CA MET A 14 -13.94 8.52 0.60
C MET A 14 -13.67 9.99 0.19
N ASN A 15 -14.03 10.39 -1.03
CA ASN A 15 -13.82 11.76 -1.52
C ASN A 15 -14.95 12.75 -1.15
N SER A 16 -16.06 12.29 -0.57
CA SER A 16 -17.26 13.11 -0.37
C SER A 16 -17.40 13.74 1.03
N GLU A 17 -16.50 13.47 1.98
CA GLU A 17 -16.60 14.00 3.35
C GLU A 17 -15.39 14.85 3.72
N ARG A 18 -15.34 16.09 3.20
CA ARG A 18 -14.47 17.15 3.73
C ARG A 18 -15.32 18.21 4.43
N PRO A 19 -15.20 18.42 5.76
CA PRO A 19 -15.74 19.61 6.38
C PRO A 19 -14.74 20.78 6.21
N LEU A 20 -15.26 21.88 5.69
CA LEU A 20 -14.64 23.21 5.66
C LEU A 20 -14.62 23.82 7.08
N LEU A 21 -13.44 24.11 7.61
CA LEU A 21 -13.19 24.99 8.78
C LEU A 21 -11.82 25.65 8.49
N ARG A 22 -11.69 26.88 7.99
CA ARG A 22 -12.09 28.24 8.43
C ARG A 22 -11.63 28.59 9.85
N HIS A 23 -10.84 29.68 9.90
CA HIS A 23 -10.29 30.47 11.03
C HIS A 23 -8.85 30.09 11.44
N LEU A 24 -7.81 30.87 11.08
CA LEU A 24 -7.38 32.25 11.42
C LEU A 24 -6.33 32.27 12.56
N ARG A 25 -5.14 32.80 12.18
CA ARG A 25 -4.13 33.53 12.99
C ARG A 25 -3.37 32.76 14.06
N PHE A 26 -2.04 32.73 13.93
CA PHE A 26 -1.12 33.51 14.79
C PHE A 26 0.34 33.29 14.36
N SER A 27 1.07 34.42 14.25
CA SER A 27 2.50 34.61 14.51
C SER A 27 3.57 34.07 13.54
N LEU A 28 4.32 35.04 12.99
CA LEU A 28 5.70 34.91 12.55
C LEU A 28 6.55 34.18 13.60
N ILE A 29 7.21 33.08 13.20
CA ILE A 29 8.49 32.67 13.79
C ILE A 29 9.42 32.21 12.64
N LEU A 30 10.52 32.95 12.55
CA LEU A 30 11.83 32.66 11.98
C LEU A 30 11.97 31.60 10.87
N ILE A 31 12.48 32.11 9.75
CA ILE A 31 13.25 31.41 8.71
C ILE A 31 14.32 30.52 9.37
N SER A 32 14.00 29.25 9.55
CA SER A 32 14.98 28.18 9.55
C SER A 32 14.86 27.56 8.17
N MET A 33 15.85 27.77 7.30
CA MET A 33 15.93 27.17 5.97
C MET A 33 15.89 25.64 6.08
N LEU A 34 14.68 25.10 6.11
CA LEU A 34 14.12 24.13 5.17
C LEU A 34 15.16 23.49 4.23
N CYS A 35 16.01 22.61 4.76
CA CYS A 35 16.27 21.35 4.08
C CYS A 35 15.10 20.41 4.41
N VAL A 36 13.89 20.77 3.96
CA VAL A 36 12.88 19.76 3.69
C VAL A 36 13.40 19.09 2.43
N THR A 37 14.20 18.05 2.62
CA THR A 37 14.43 17.07 1.58
C THR A 37 13.08 16.41 1.35
N SER A 38 12.28 17.02 0.47
CA SER A 38 11.15 16.35 -0.13
C SER A 38 11.73 15.19 -0.92
N THR A 39 11.82 14.01 -0.29
CA THR A 39 12.12 12.78 -1.01
C THR A 39 11.07 12.72 -2.12
N PRO A 40 11.49 12.68 -3.40
CA PRO A 40 10.54 12.59 -4.50
C PRO A 40 9.64 11.38 -4.25
N ALA A 41 8.35 11.52 -4.52
CA ALA A 41 7.45 10.38 -4.51
C ALA A 41 8.01 9.31 -5.43
N ALA A 42 7.94 8.04 -5.01
CA ALA A 42 8.36 6.93 -5.86
C ALA A 42 7.62 6.99 -7.19
N THR A 43 8.33 6.73 -8.28
CA THR A 43 7.69 6.55 -9.59
C THR A 43 6.73 5.35 -9.55
N GLU A 44 5.82 5.29 -10.50
CA GLU A 44 4.90 4.15 -10.65
C GLU A 44 5.68 2.84 -10.83
N GLU A 45 6.73 2.86 -11.64
CA GLU A 45 7.58 1.69 -11.87
C GLU A 45 8.26 1.22 -10.58
N GLU A 46 8.86 2.13 -9.81
CA GLU A 46 9.47 1.81 -8.52
C GLU A 46 8.46 1.24 -7.52
N SER A 47 7.26 1.83 -7.49
CA SER A 47 6.16 1.36 -6.66
C SER A 47 5.74 -0.07 -7.04
N CYS A 48 5.57 -0.35 -8.34
CA CYS A 48 5.21 -1.68 -8.80
C CYS A 48 6.31 -2.73 -8.57
N ARG A 49 7.58 -2.36 -8.74
CA ARG A 49 8.71 -3.23 -8.37
C ARG A 49 8.69 -3.55 -6.88
N MET A 50 8.52 -2.54 -6.03
CA MET A 50 8.42 -2.72 -4.58
C MET A 50 7.27 -3.68 -4.21
N TRP A 51 6.08 -3.49 -4.77
CA TRP A 51 4.93 -4.34 -4.48
C TRP A 51 5.13 -5.79 -4.96
N SER A 52 5.69 -5.98 -6.15
CA SER A 52 6.03 -7.32 -6.65
C SER A 52 7.07 -8.03 -5.77
N GLY A 53 8.08 -7.31 -5.27
CA GLY A 53 9.07 -7.86 -4.35
C GLY A 53 8.47 -8.23 -2.99
N MET A 54 7.52 -7.43 -2.51
CA MET A 54 6.78 -7.77 -1.29
C MET A 54 5.94 -9.03 -1.48
N ALA A 55 5.27 -9.18 -2.63
CA ALA A 55 4.51 -10.39 -2.97
C ALA A 55 5.42 -11.63 -2.99
N GLN A 56 6.59 -11.52 -3.61
CA GLN A 56 7.60 -12.58 -3.65
C GLN A 56 8.03 -12.98 -2.24
N LYS A 57 8.36 -12.00 -1.39
CA LYS A 57 8.78 -12.27 -0.01
C LYS A 57 7.68 -12.97 0.79
N MET A 58 6.43 -12.51 0.67
CA MET A 58 5.29 -13.16 1.32
C MET A 58 5.11 -14.60 0.84
N ALA A 59 5.33 -14.87 -0.45
CA ALA A 59 5.22 -16.21 -1.04
C ALA A 59 6.35 -17.14 -0.59
N VAL A 60 7.59 -16.67 -0.56
CA VAL A 60 8.74 -17.42 -0.03
C VAL A 60 8.47 -17.83 1.42
N GLU A 61 8.01 -16.89 2.25
CA GLU A 61 7.71 -17.18 3.65
C GLU A 61 6.48 -18.09 3.82
N ARG A 62 5.44 -17.92 3.00
CA ARG A 62 4.29 -18.82 2.94
C ARG A 62 4.73 -20.26 2.69
N ASP A 63 5.60 -20.45 1.69
CA ASP A 63 6.10 -21.76 1.28
C ASP A 63 7.01 -22.37 2.36
N ALA A 64 7.67 -21.53 3.16
CA ALA A 64 8.40 -21.91 4.37
C ALA A 64 7.49 -22.18 5.60
N GLY A 65 6.17 -22.13 5.44
CA GLY A 65 5.20 -22.41 6.51
C GLY A 65 4.88 -21.22 7.43
N VAL A 66 5.34 -20.01 7.10
CA VAL A 66 4.93 -18.80 7.83
C VAL A 66 3.44 -18.58 7.61
N SER A 67 2.69 -18.44 8.69
CA SER A 67 1.24 -18.24 8.59
C SER A 67 0.88 -16.81 8.21
N ARG A 68 -0.29 -16.67 7.56
CA ARG A 68 -0.87 -15.36 7.23
C ARG A 68 -1.01 -14.43 8.46
N SER A 69 -1.26 -14.98 9.65
CA SER A 69 -1.44 -14.17 10.86
C SER A 69 -0.15 -13.47 11.30
N VAL A 70 1.02 -14.06 11.04
CA VAL A 70 2.32 -13.42 11.28
C VAL A 70 2.48 -12.18 10.40
N TRP A 71 2.11 -12.28 9.12
CA TRP A 71 2.11 -11.14 8.21
C TRP A 71 1.08 -10.08 8.55
N ASN A 72 -0.13 -10.46 8.98
CA ASN A 72 -1.10 -9.48 9.49
C ASN A 72 -0.51 -8.67 10.64
N LYS A 73 0.12 -9.32 11.63
CA LYS A 73 0.78 -8.61 12.75
C LYS A 73 1.87 -7.65 12.28
N ARG A 74 2.67 -8.04 11.28
CA ARG A 74 3.69 -7.17 10.68
C ARG A 74 3.06 -5.95 10.00
N ILE A 75 1.98 -6.15 9.24
CA ILE A 75 1.26 -5.04 8.60
C ILE A 75 0.64 -4.13 9.66
N ASP A 76 0.02 -4.67 10.70
CA ASP A 76 -0.58 -3.89 11.78
C ASP A 76 0.46 -3.07 12.55
N SER A 77 1.70 -3.57 12.66
CA SER A 77 2.81 -2.82 13.27
C SER A 77 3.26 -1.59 12.46
N LEU A 78 2.85 -1.48 11.19
CA LEU A 78 3.16 -0.35 10.31
C LEU A 78 2.08 0.75 10.38
N VAL A 79 0.93 0.49 11.03
CA VAL A 79 -0.14 1.48 11.17
C VAL A 79 0.36 2.66 12.00
N GLY A 80 0.22 3.87 11.45
CA GLY A 80 0.71 5.10 12.09
C GLY A 80 2.22 5.33 11.97
N ALA A 81 2.96 4.43 11.28
CA ALA A 81 4.37 4.65 11.00
C ALA A 81 4.56 5.85 10.06
N LYS A 82 5.62 6.64 10.29
CA LYS A 82 5.93 7.82 9.48
C LYS A 82 6.12 7.42 8.02
N GLY A 83 5.36 8.06 7.12
CA GLY A 83 5.42 7.81 5.68
C GLY A 83 4.63 6.59 5.20
N VAL A 84 3.89 5.91 6.08
CA VAL A 84 2.96 4.83 5.71
C VAL A 84 1.54 5.39 5.73
N THR A 85 0.85 5.33 4.61
CA THR A 85 -0.56 5.74 4.50
C THR A 85 -1.51 4.57 4.73
N ASP A 86 -2.78 4.87 5.01
CA ASP A 86 -3.83 3.86 5.09
C ASP A 86 -3.99 3.09 3.77
N ASP A 87 -3.74 3.75 2.63
CA ASP A 87 -3.73 3.09 1.31
C ASP A 87 -2.60 2.06 1.21
N ASN A 88 -1.41 2.35 1.75
CA ASN A 88 -0.33 1.36 1.80
C ASN A 88 -0.74 0.15 2.65
N ILE A 89 -1.39 0.37 3.80
CA ILE A 89 -1.90 -0.71 4.67
C ILE A 89 -2.98 -1.53 3.93
N GLY A 90 -3.93 -0.86 3.29
CA GLY A 90 -4.99 -1.50 2.51
C GLY A 90 -4.43 -2.35 1.38
N PHE A 91 -3.47 -1.81 0.64
CA PHE A 91 -2.78 -2.54 -0.43
C PHE A 91 -2.04 -3.77 0.12
N MET A 92 -1.25 -3.62 1.20
CA MET A 92 -0.55 -4.76 1.82
C MET A 92 -1.52 -5.85 2.29
N ARG A 93 -2.67 -5.50 2.86
CA ARG A 93 -3.69 -6.47 3.28
C ARG A 93 -4.30 -7.19 2.08
N GLY A 94 -4.58 -6.46 1.00
CA GLY A 94 -5.07 -7.04 -0.26
C GLY A 94 -4.05 -8.00 -0.86
N LEU A 95 -2.78 -7.59 -0.94
CA LEU A 95 -1.68 -8.39 -1.44
C LEU A 95 -1.50 -9.67 -0.61
N LEU A 96 -1.57 -9.57 0.72
CA LEU A 96 -1.47 -10.71 1.62
C LEU A 96 -2.59 -11.73 1.38
N ILE A 97 -3.83 -11.27 1.16
CA ILE A 97 -4.95 -12.15 0.79
C ILE A 97 -4.65 -12.84 -0.54
N ALA A 98 -4.22 -12.08 -1.54
CA ALA A 98 -3.91 -12.63 -2.85
C ALA A 98 -2.85 -13.73 -2.77
N VAL A 99 -1.72 -13.49 -2.08
CA VAL A 99 -0.63 -14.46 -1.95
C VAL A 99 -1.03 -15.73 -1.20
N TYR A 100 -1.77 -15.61 -0.10
CA TYR A 100 -2.07 -16.75 0.77
C TYR A 100 -3.34 -17.52 0.39
N LYS A 101 -4.26 -16.88 -0.34
CA LYS A 101 -5.55 -17.47 -0.68
C LYS A 101 -5.70 -17.67 -2.19
N ASP A 102 -5.67 -16.58 -2.95
CA ASP A 102 -6.07 -16.61 -4.36
C ASP A 102 -4.97 -17.19 -5.25
N PHE A 103 -3.71 -17.01 -4.86
CA PHE A 103 -2.52 -17.48 -5.57
C PHE A 103 -1.67 -18.45 -4.73
N LYS A 104 -2.31 -19.20 -3.83
CA LYS A 104 -1.62 -20.17 -2.96
C LYS A 104 -0.80 -21.22 -3.71
N ASN A 105 -1.14 -21.51 -4.96
CA ASN A 105 -0.47 -22.50 -5.82
C ASN A 105 0.55 -21.86 -6.79
N LYS A 106 0.76 -20.55 -6.72
CA LYS A 106 1.72 -19.84 -7.57
C LYS A 106 3.07 -19.74 -6.89
N THR A 107 4.13 -19.91 -7.66
CA THR A 107 5.50 -19.75 -7.16
C THR A 107 5.78 -18.27 -6.82
N PRO A 108 6.81 -18.00 -5.99
CA PRO A 108 7.23 -16.62 -5.74
C PRO A 108 7.52 -15.82 -7.01
N ASP A 109 8.17 -16.44 -8.01
CA ASP A 109 8.53 -15.75 -9.26
C ASP A 109 7.32 -15.48 -10.16
N GLU A 110 6.36 -16.41 -10.22
CA GLU A 110 5.08 -16.15 -10.90
C GLU A 110 4.34 -14.97 -10.25
N LEU A 111 4.40 -14.86 -8.92
CA LEU A 111 3.77 -13.77 -8.18
C LEU A 111 4.44 -12.41 -8.41
N VAL A 112 5.74 -12.36 -8.68
CA VAL A 112 6.42 -11.13 -9.11
C VAL A 112 5.79 -10.63 -10.40
N VAL A 113 5.68 -11.49 -11.42
CA VAL A 113 5.14 -11.13 -12.73
C VAL A 113 3.68 -10.69 -12.62
N ILE A 114 2.85 -11.48 -11.93
CA ILE A 114 1.42 -11.18 -11.75
C ILE A 114 1.22 -9.84 -11.03
N THR A 115 1.94 -9.62 -9.92
CA THR A 115 1.78 -8.41 -9.11
C THR A 115 2.27 -7.17 -9.86
N TYR A 116 3.41 -7.27 -10.55
CA TYR A 116 3.94 -6.16 -11.35
C TYR A 116 2.97 -5.77 -12.46
N GLN A 117 2.50 -6.75 -13.24
CA GLN A 117 1.54 -6.51 -14.34
C GLN A 117 0.21 -5.97 -13.84
N ALA A 118 -0.28 -6.46 -12.70
CA ALA A 118 -1.51 -5.94 -12.10
C ALA A 118 -1.34 -4.49 -11.62
N CYS A 119 -0.16 -4.15 -11.11
CA CYS A 119 0.15 -2.79 -10.64
C CYS A 119 0.27 -1.79 -11.79
N SER A 120 0.99 -2.15 -12.87
CA SER A 120 1.32 -1.26 -13.99
C SER A 120 0.14 -0.92 -14.92
N VAL A 121 -1.08 -1.36 -14.59
CA VAL A 121 -2.29 -1.13 -15.40
C VAL A 121 -3.44 -0.50 -14.59
N MET A 122 -3.17 -0.13 -13.33
CA MET A 122 -4.13 0.59 -12.47
C MET A 122 -4.03 2.08 -12.68
#